data_AF-A0A7I7MUT1-F1
#
_entry.id   AF-A0A7I7MUT1-F1
#
_cell.length_a   1.000
_cell.length_b   1.000
_cell.length_c   1.000
_cell.angle_alpha   90.00
_cell.angle_beta   90.00
_cell.angle_gamma   90.00
#
_symmetry.space_group_name_H-M   'P 1'
#
loop_
_entity.id
_entity.type
_entity.pdbx_description
1 polymer ?
#
loop_
_entity_poly.entity_id
_entity_poly.type
_entity_poly.pdbx_seq_one_letter_code
_entity_poly.pdbx_strand_id
1 'polypeptide(L)'
;MRAIRAQSSAQAWRGAAHFPGSKVLRDVVAEIVEDALVRGDLSAGADAAAAVDAICALTRGLSERVASLPPEAYEATLGSAQRLIRGTLLTRRGHAATERR
;
A
#
# COMPACT_ATOMS: atom_id res chain seq x y z
N MET A 1 -41.44 17.31 -8.73
CA MET A 1 -40.13 16.87 -9.27
C MET A 1 -39.35 16.21 -8.15
N ARG A 2 -39.13 14.89 -8.21
CA ARG A 2 -38.43 14.10 -7.18
C ARG A 2 -36.92 14.24 -7.36
N ALA A 3 -36.21 14.53 -6.28
CA ALA A 3 -34.75 14.57 -6.21
C ALA A 3 -34.15 13.17 -6.46
N ILE A 4 -33.21 13.08 -7.39
CA ILE A 4 -32.35 11.90 -7.55
C ILE A 4 -31.14 12.11 -6.63
N ARG A 5 -31.14 11.36 -5.52
CA ARG A 5 -30.00 11.27 -4.60
C ARG A 5 -28.91 10.45 -5.29
N ALA A 6 -27.75 11.05 -5.55
CA ALA A 6 -26.55 10.33 -5.96
C ALA A 6 -26.13 9.38 -4.82
N GLN A 7 -26.54 8.12 -4.92
CA GLN A 7 -26.28 7.11 -3.92
C GLN A 7 -25.00 6.35 -4.28
N SER A 8 -23.91 6.80 -3.65
CA SER A 8 -22.90 5.95 -3.01
C SER A 8 -22.26 4.82 -3.83
N SER A 9 -21.30 5.18 -4.68
CA SER A 9 -20.26 4.24 -5.11
C SER A 9 -19.33 3.84 -3.94
N ALA A 10 -19.25 4.62 -2.86
CA ALA A 10 -18.39 4.33 -1.71
C ALA A 10 -18.86 3.15 -0.84
N GLN A 11 -20.15 2.78 -0.88
CA GLN A 11 -20.68 1.64 -0.10
C GLN A 11 -20.42 0.29 -0.78
N ALA A 12 -20.29 0.25 -2.11
CA ALA A 12 -20.01 -1.00 -2.84
C ALA A 12 -18.61 -1.57 -2.51
N TRP A 13 -17.65 -0.72 -2.10
CA TRP A 13 -16.28 -1.14 -1.78
C TRP A 13 -16.09 -1.66 -0.35
N ARG A 14 -17.10 -1.54 0.52
CA ARG A 14 -17.08 -2.08 1.89
C ARG A 14 -17.51 -3.56 1.96
N GLY A 15 -17.74 -4.19 0.82
CA GLY A 15 -18.07 -5.62 0.70
C GLY A 15 -17.50 -6.30 -0.55
N ALA A 16 -16.70 -5.61 -1.36
CA ALA A 16 -16.14 -6.16 -2.60
C ALA A 16 -15.01 -7.15 -2.29
N ALA A 17 -15.44 -8.39 -2.07
CA ALA A 17 -14.76 -9.64 -2.31
C ALA A 17 -13.47 -9.88 -1.51
N HIS A 18 -13.65 -10.66 -0.46
CA HIS A 18 -12.63 -11.57 0.07
C HIS A 18 -12.34 -12.66 -0.98
N PHE A 19 -11.71 -12.30 -2.10
CA PHE A 19 -11.17 -13.29 -3.01
C PHE A 19 -10.07 -14.05 -2.24
N PRO A 20 -10.05 -15.39 -2.25
CA PRO A 20 -9.02 -16.16 -1.54
C PRO A 20 -7.60 -15.70 -1.88
N GLY A 21 -7.35 -15.30 -3.14
CA GLY A 21 -6.08 -14.74 -3.59
C GLY A 21 -5.71 -13.41 -2.93
N SER A 22 -6.69 -12.54 -2.65
CA SER A 22 -6.44 -11.28 -1.93
C SER A 22 -6.12 -11.51 -0.45
N LYS A 23 -6.66 -12.58 0.16
CA LYS A 23 -6.30 -12.99 1.52
C LYS A 23 -4.86 -13.49 1.57
N VAL A 24 -4.47 -14.37 0.63
CA VAL A 24 -3.10 -14.88 0.52
C VAL A 24 -2.10 -13.73 0.33
N LEU A 25 -2.41 -12.78 -0.56
CA LEU A 25 -1.56 -11.60 -0.74
C LEU A 25 -1.45 -10.78 0.56
N ARG A 26 -2.57 -10.54 1.25
CA ARG A 26 -2.57 -9.80 2.51
C ARG A 26 -1.72 -10.51 3.58
N ASP A 27 -1.84 -11.82 3.69
CA ASP A 27 -1.10 -12.61 4.68
C ASP A 27 0.42 -12.54 4.40
N VAL A 28 0.84 -12.67 3.13
CA VAL A 28 2.24 -12.51 2.73
C VAL A 28 2.76 -11.09 3.02
N VAL A 29 1.97 -10.07 2.71
CA VAL A 29 2.34 -8.68 3.01
C VAL A 29 2.44 -8.44 4.52
N ALA A 30 1.54 -9.03 5.31
CA ALA A 30 1.59 -8.96 6.77
C ALA A 30 2.88 -9.56 7.33
N GLU A 31 3.28 -10.75 6.86
CA GLU A 31 4.53 -11.39 7.28
C GLU A 31 5.75 -10.51 6.97
N ILE A 32 5.81 -9.93 5.77
CA ILE A 32 6.91 -9.05 5.35
C ILE A 32 6.97 -7.78 6.21
N VAL A 33 5.81 -7.16 6.49
CA VAL A 33 5.75 -5.94 7.32
C VAL A 33 6.11 -6.25 8.76
N GLU A 34 5.70 -7.40 9.29
CA GLU A 34 6.01 -7.82 10.65
C GLU A 34 7.51 -8.14 10.81
N ASP A 35 8.15 -8.78 9.83
CA ASP A 35 9.62 -8.91 9.79
C ASP A 35 10.32 -7.54 9.77
N ALA A 36 9.84 -6.60 8.95
CA ALA A 36 10.39 -5.25 8.91
C ALA A 36 10.22 -4.51 10.25
N LEU A 37 9.12 -4.73 10.97
CA LEU A 37 8.92 -4.19 12.31
C LEU A 37 9.93 -4.77 13.29
N VAL A 38 10.06 -6.11 13.34
CA VAL A 38 10.99 -6.81 14.23
C VAL A 38 12.44 -6.41 13.97
N ARG A 39 12.80 -6.18 12.70
CA ARG A 39 14.14 -5.73 12.29
C ARG A 39 14.38 -4.23 12.50
N GLY A 40 13.37 -3.46 12.88
CA GLY A 40 13.45 -2.02 13.06
C GLY A 40 13.58 -1.23 11.75
N ASP A 41 13.17 -1.83 10.63
CA ASP A 41 13.19 -1.23 9.30
C ASP A 41 11.92 -0.40 9.01
N LEU A 42 10.88 -0.52 9.82
CA LEU A 42 9.72 0.38 9.76
C LEU A 42 10.03 1.75 10.38
N SER A 43 9.45 2.80 9.81
CA SER A 43 9.58 4.16 10.33
C SER A 43 9.05 4.27 11.76
N ALA A 44 9.70 5.10 12.59
CA ALA A 44 9.26 5.35 13.96
C ALA A 44 7.88 6.03 13.96
N GLY A 45 6.82 5.25 14.19
CA GLY A 45 5.42 5.69 14.13
C GLY A 45 4.60 5.06 13.00
N ALA A 46 5.20 4.22 12.16
CA ALA A 46 4.44 3.37 11.24
C ALA A 46 3.76 2.25 12.02
N ASP A 47 2.44 2.14 11.87
CA ASP A 47 1.66 1.00 12.36
C ASP A 47 1.70 -0.14 11.33
N ALA A 48 2.00 -1.35 11.78
CA ALA A 48 2.16 -2.50 10.90
C ALA A 48 0.87 -2.86 10.17
N ALA A 49 -0.29 -2.83 10.85
CA ALA A 49 -1.56 -3.13 10.22
C ALA A 49 -1.96 -2.08 9.16
N ALA A 50 -1.78 -0.80 9.48
CA ALA A 50 -1.99 0.30 8.54
C ALA A 50 -1.05 0.22 7.33
N ALA A 51 0.21 -0.21 7.52
CA ALA A 51 1.16 -0.44 6.44
C ALA A 51 0.70 -1.56 5.50
N VAL A 52 0.21 -2.68 6.05
CA VAL A 52 -0.36 -3.80 5.28
C VAL A 52 -1.57 -3.33 4.46
N ASP A 53 -2.50 -2.62 5.09
CA ASP A 53 -3.70 -2.11 4.44
C ASP A 53 -3.36 -1.14 3.32
N ALA A 54 -2.40 -0.23 3.54
CA ALA A 54 -1.93 0.71 2.52
C ALA A 54 -1.31 -0.01 1.31
N ILE A 55 -0.44 -1.00 1.54
CA ILE A 55 0.18 -1.79 0.46
C ILE A 55 -0.90 -2.54 -0.33
N CYS A 56 -1.82 -3.23 0.34
CA CYS A 56 -2.90 -3.98 -0.32
C CYS A 56 -3.83 -3.07 -1.13
N ALA A 57 -4.14 -1.88 -0.62
CA ALA A 57 -4.94 -0.88 -1.33
C ALA A 57 -4.23 -0.37 -2.60
N LEU A 58 -2.93 -0.09 -2.53
CA LEU A 58 -2.12 0.32 -3.67
C LEU A 58 -2.04 -0.77 -4.73
N THR A 59 -1.77 -2.02 -4.34
CA THR A 59 -1.73 -3.15 -5.28
C THR A 59 -3.06 -3.31 -6.00
N ARG A 60 -4.19 -3.28 -5.27
CA ARG A 60 -5.53 -3.36 -5.88
C ARG A 60 -5.77 -2.22 -6.88
N GLY A 61 -5.50 -0.97 -6.47
CA GLY A 61 -5.69 0.21 -7.33
C GLY A 61 -4.81 0.19 -8.59
N LEU A 62 -3.60 -0.39 -8.52
CA LEU A 62 -2.73 -0.60 -9.68
C LEU A 62 -3.27 -1.72 -10.59
N SER A 63 -3.70 -2.85 -10.02
CA SER A 63 -4.28 -3.97 -10.79
C SER A 63 -5.51 -3.55 -11.59
N GLU A 64 -6.36 -2.69 -11.04
CA GLU A 64 -7.55 -2.16 -11.75
C GLU A 64 -7.18 -1.31 -12.96
N ARG A 65 -6.00 -0.68 -12.94
CA ARG A 65 -5.54 0.22 -14.00
C ARG A 65 -4.70 -0.46 -15.07
N VAL A 66 -4.31 -1.73 -14.87
CA VAL A 66 -3.39 -2.45 -15.78
C VAL A 66 -3.93 -2.54 -17.21
N ALA A 67 -5.25 -2.67 -17.36
CA ALA A 67 -5.90 -2.76 -18.66
C ALA A 67 -6.25 -1.39 -19.28
N SER A 68 -6.18 -0.31 -18.47
CA SER A 68 -6.61 1.03 -18.89
C SER A 68 -5.46 2.00 -19.14
N LEU A 69 -4.28 1.73 -18.58
CA LEU A 69 -3.12 2.61 -18.73
C LEU A 69 -2.19 2.11 -19.85
N PRO A 70 -1.63 3.04 -20.65
CA PRO A 70 -0.46 2.72 -21.47
C PRO A 70 0.67 2.16 -20.60
N PRO A 71 1.50 1.24 -21.10
CA PRO A 71 2.56 0.60 -20.32
C PRO A 71 3.49 1.59 -19.60
N GLU A 72 3.91 2.64 -20.29
CA GLU A 72 4.79 3.68 -19.74
C GLU A 72 4.15 4.43 -18.56
N ALA A 73 2.86 4.74 -18.66
CA ALA A 73 2.12 5.41 -17.61
C ALA A 73 1.88 4.50 -16.39
N TYR A 74 1.66 3.21 -16.64
CA TYR A 74 1.59 2.21 -15.57
C TYR A 74 2.93 2.10 -14.82
N GLU A 75 4.04 1.96 -15.54
CA GLU A 75 5.39 1.89 -14.96
C GLU A 75 5.75 3.16 -14.16
N ALA A 76 5.44 4.34 -14.70
CA ALA A 76 5.66 5.60 -13.98
C ALA A 76 4.82 5.69 -12.69
N THR A 77 3.59 5.18 -12.72
CA THR A 77 2.71 5.13 -11.55
C THR A 77 3.22 4.15 -10.51
N LEU A 78 3.62 2.94 -10.94
CA LEU A 78 4.21 1.90 -10.10
C LEU A 78 5.50 2.41 -9.43
N GLY A 79 6.40 3.02 -10.19
CA GLY A 79 7.64 3.60 -9.66
C GLY A 79 7.39 4.73 -8.66
N SER A 80 6.31 5.51 -8.85
CA SER A 80 5.91 6.55 -7.88
C SER A 80 5.34 5.95 -6.59
N ALA A 81 4.52 4.89 -6.69
CA ALA A 81 4.03 4.16 -5.52
C ALA A 81 5.17 3.52 -4.70
N GLN A 82 6.15 2.90 -5.37
CA GLN A 82 7.32 2.34 -4.70
C GLN A 82 8.14 3.41 -3.95
N ARG A 83 8.35 4.58 -4.56
CA ARG A 83 9.03 5.71 -3.90
C ARG A 83 8.24 6.22 -2.70
N LEU A 84 6.92 6.32 -2.80
CA LEU A 84 6.05 6.73 -1.69
C LEU A 84 6.15 5.76 -0.52
N ILE A 85 6.03 4.44 -0.76
CA ILE A 85 6.15 3.40 0.27
C ILE A 85 7.49 3.50 0.98
N ARG A 86 8.60 3.57 0.23
CA ARG A 86 9.95 3.68 0.80
C ARG A 86 10.15 4.97 1.61
N GLY A 87 9.50 6.06 1.22
CA GLY A 87 9.63 7.36 1.90
C GLY A 87 8.75 7.51 3.14
N THR A 88 7.71 6.69 3.29
CA THR A 88 6.69 6.84 4.35
C THR A 88 6.68 5.70 5.35
N LEU A 89 6.80 4.45 4.88
CA LEU A 89 6.68 3.26 5.72
C LEU A 89 8.02 2.74 6.21
N LEU A 90 9.08 2.92 5.42
CA LEU A 90 10.40 2.41 5.75
C LEU A 90 11.26 3.49 6.39
N THR A 91 12.11 3.08 7.33
CA THR A 91 13.16 3.93 7.85
C THR A 91 14.05 4.37 6.69
N ARG A 92 14.30 5.67 6.60
CA ARG A 92 15.41 6.16 5.77
C ARG A 92 16.65 5.63 6.45
N ARG A 93 17.24 4.56 5.90
CA ARG A 93 18.53 4.04 6.36
C ARG A 93 19.56 5.17 6.26
N GLY A 94 19.69 5.93 7.33
CA GLY A 94 20.64 7.00 7.46
C GLY A 94 22.01 6.36 7.58
N HIS A 95 23.00 7.01 6.99
CA HIS A 95 24.41 6.77 7.24
C HIS A 95 24.76 7.09 8.71
N ALA A 96 24.16 6.39 9.68
CA ALA A 96 24.50 6.48 11.10
C ALA A 96 25.64 5.50 11.40
N ALA A 97 26.78 5.72 10.74
CA ALA A 97 28.05 5.11 11.06
C ALA A 97 29.16 6.11 10.77
N THR A 98 29.30 7.11 11.64
CA THR A 98 30.59 7.61 12.16
C THR A 98 30.36 8.99 12.78
N GLU A 99 30.28 9.05 14.10
CA GLU A 99 30.96 10.06 14.90
C GLU A 99 30.78 9.66 16.37
N ARG A 100 31.61 8.70 16.77
CA ARG A 100 32.15 8.72 18.12
C ARG A 100 33.40 9.60 18.05
N ARG A 101 33.36 10.77 18.68
CA ARG A 101 34.49 11.38 19.39
C ARG A 101 34.00 12.51 20.27
#